data_AF-A0A199P1N2-F1
#
_entry.id   AF-A0A199P1N2-F1
#
_cell.length_a   1.000
_cell.length_b   1.000
_cell.length_c   1.000
_cell.angle_alpha   90.00
_cell.angle_beta   90.00
_cell.angle_gamma   90.00
#
_symmetry.space_group_name_H-M   'P 1'
#
loop_
_entity.id
_entity.type
_entity.pdbx_description
1 polymer ?
#
loop_
_entity_poly.entity_id
_entity_poly.type
_entity_poly.pdbx_seq_one_letter_code
_entity_poly.pdbx_strand_id
1 'polypeptide(L)'
;DEPSGAPYAPDWKDRWTGGFGSTEEFETHGFPSTVDIRWAAMDGVERYVEIDLEKVFPGHLILHRVPKEEVFEYWAEKKRKIAEILLEVNDRTINVYMRAWILTNRLQSPDDPNLKVSRDDLILAWTKTY
;
A
#
# COMPACT_ATOMS: atom_id res chain seq x y z
N ASP A 1 12.20 -18.31 17.93
CA ASP A 1 11.66 -18.08 16.59
C ASP A 1 10.78 -19.24 16.19
N GLU A 2 9.48 -19.03 16.29
CA GLU A 2 8.47 -19.95 15.76
C GLU A 2 7.69 -19.20 14.68
N PRO A 3 7.13 -19.90 13.68
CA PRO A 3 6.33 -19.26 12.64
C PRO A 3 5.23 -18.40 13.26
N SER A 4 4.93 -17.27 12.61
CA SER A 4 3.70 -16.55 12.91
C SER A 4 2.52 -17.51 12.74
N GLY A 5 1.73 -17.66 13.81
CA GLY A 5 0.54 -18.51 13.79
C GLY A 5 -0.49 -18.04 12.77
N ALA A 6 -1.61 -18.77 12.67
CA ALA A 6 -2.70 -18.34 11.80
C ALA A 6 -3.13 -16.89 12.09
N PRO A 7 -3.49 -16.11 11.06
CA PRO A 7 -4.01 -14.76 11.27
C PRO A 7 -5.19 -14.77 12.23
N TYR A 8 -5.34 -13.71 13.03
CA TYR A 8 -6.43 -13.59 14.00
C TYR A 8 -7.84 -13.66 13.36
N ALA A 9 -7.96 -13.27 12.08
CA ALA A 9 -9.21 -13.34 11.33
C ALA A 9 -8.97 -13.63 9.84
N PRO A 10 -9.93 -14.23 9.11
CA PRO A 10 -9.79 -14.49 7.67
C PRO A 10 -9.59 -13.22 6.83
N ASP A 11 -10.18 -12.11 7.25
CA ASP A 11 -10.18 -10.79 6.62
C ASP A 11 -9.13 -9.84 7.24
N TRP A 12 -8.09 -10.37 7.90
CA TRP A 12 -7.10 -9.55 8.60
C TRP A 12 -6.47 -8.45 7.74
N LYS A 13 -6.35 -8.66 6.41
CA LYS A 13 -5.83 -7.68 5.45
C LYS A 13 -6.71 -6.43 5.32
N ASP A 14 -8.00 -6.52 5.65
CA ASP A 14 -8.92 -5.38 5.61
C ASP A 14 -8.58 -4.34 6.68
N ARG A 15 -7.97 -4.78 7.79
CA ARG A 15 -7.52 -3.93 8.89
C ARG A 15 -6.01 -3.67 8.88
N TRP A 16 -5.32 -4.12 7.84
CA TRP A 16 -3.88 -3.96 7.73
C TRP A 16 -3.55 -2.55 7.25
N THR A 17 -2.88 -1.80 8.13
CA THR A 17 -2.52 -0.38 7.94
C THR A 17 -1.03 -0.17 8.14
N GLY A 18 -0.46 0.77 7.39
CA GLY A 18 0.97 1.13 7.46
C GLY A 18 1.23 2.49 8.10
N GLY A 19 2.48 2.77 8.45
CA GLY A 19 2.95 4.10 8.81
C GLY A 19 3.06 5.00 7.57
N PHE A 20 2.68 6.27 7.71
CA PHE A 20 2.44 7.23 6.62
C PHE A 20 3.67 7.54 5.74
N GLY A 21 3.48 7.61 4.42
CA GLY A 21 4.39 8.25 3.46
C GLY A 21 3.64 9.22 2.55
N SER A 22 3.66 10.50 2.91
CA SER A 22 3.35 11.61 1.97
C SER A 22 3.83 12.96 2.49
N THR A 23 4.81 12.95 3.39
CA THR A 23 5.39 14.18 3.92
C THR A 23 5.96 15.02 2.78
N GLU A 24 6.26 16.29 3.03
CA GLU A 24 7.07 17.08 2.08
C GLU A 24 8.32 16.31 1.64
N GLU A 25 8.88 15.49 2.54
CA GLU A 25 9.96 14.53 2.31
C GLU A 25 9.65 13.44 1.27
N PHE A 26 8.40 12.93 1.17
CA PHE A 26 7.97 12.01 0.11
C PHE A 26 7.89 12.72 -1.25
N GLU A 27 7.44 13.98 -1.26
CA GLU A 27 7.39 14.81 -2.47
C GLU A 27 8.78 15.30 -2.91
N THR A 28 9.76 15.41 -1.99
CA THR A 28 11.15 15.85 -2.29
C THR A 28 12.17 14.72 -2.47
N HIS A 29 12.05 13.60 -1.75
CA HIS A 29 13.06 12.52 -1.73
C HIS A 29 12.53 11.18 -2.25
N GLY A 30 11.21 11.05 -2.50
CA GLY A 30 10.62 9.86 -3.08
C GLY A 30 10.28 8.74 -2.09
N PHE A 31 10.00 7.56 -2.64
CA PHE A 31 9.81 6.33 -1.86
C PHE A 31 11.15 5.96 -1.19
N PRO A 32 11.17 5.30 -0.01
CA PRO A 32 12.41 4.69 0.46
C PRO A 32 12.94 3.77 -0.64
N SER A 33 14.16 4.03 -1.14
CA SER A 33 14.63 3.41 -2.38
C SER A 33 14.75 1.90 -2.27
N THR A 34 15.26 1.41 -1.14
CA THR A 34 15.48 -0.03 -0.90
C THR A 34 14.99 -0.44 0.48
N VAL A 35 14.36 -1.61 0.55
CA VAL A 35 13.97 -2.28 1.81
C VAL A 35 14.78 -3.56 1.96
N ASP A 36 15.47 -3.67 3.09
CA ASP A 36 16.23 -4.85 3.48
C ASP A 36 15.35 -5.81 4.28
N ILE A 37 15.28 -7.07 3.86
CA ILE A 37 14.41 -8.07 4.47
C ILE A 37 15.25 -9.28 4.85
N ARG A 38 15.21 -9.61 6.14
CA ARG A 38 15.80 -10.83 6.70
C ARG A 38 14.72 -11.65 7.37
N TRP A 39 14.64 -12.93 7.02
CA TRP A 39 13.64 -13.84 7.59
C TRP A 39 14.13 -15.29 7.56
N ALA A 40 13.59 -16.11 8.44
CA ALA A 40 13.69 -17.56 8.35
C ALA A 40 12.35 -18.09 7.80
N ALA A 41 12.42 -18.92 6.76
CA ALA A 41 11.22 -19.57 6.23
C ALA A 41 10.89 -20.84 7.03
N MET A 42 9.83 -21.56 6.66
CA MET A 42 9.39 -22.76 7.38
C MET A 42 10.41 -23.91 7.33
N ASP A 43 11.37 -23.85 6.41
CA ASP A 43 12.50 -24.78 6.32
C ASP A 43 13.66 -24.45 7.29
N GLY A 44 13.53 -23.37 8.07
CA GLY A 44 14.54 -22.91 9.02
C GLY A 44 15.77 -22.25 8.37
N VAL A 45 15.78 -22.06 7.05
CA VAL A 45 16.89 -21.41 6.34
C VAL A 45 16.71 -19.90 6.38
N GLU A 46 17.72 -19.21 6.90
CA GLU A 46 17.80 -17.76 6.86
C GLU A 46 17.94 -17.24 5.43
N ARG A 47 17.18 -16.20 5.11
CA ARG A 47 17.17 -15.54 3.82
C ARG A 47 17.35 -14.04 3.99
N TYR A 48 17.93 -13.45 2.96
CA TYR A 48 18.12 -12.02 2.83
C TYR A 48 17.73 -11.60 1.42
N VAL A 49 16.98 -10.51 1.32
CA VAL A 49 16.80 -9.84 0.03
C VAL A 49 16.63 -8.34 0.20
N GLU A 50 17.06 -7.62 -0.83
CA GLU A 50 16.82 -6.20 -1.02
C GLU A 50 15.71 -6.02 -2.05
N ILE A 51 14.70 -5.23 -1.72
CA ILE A 51 13.65 -4.84 -2.63
C ILE A 51 13.81 -3.36 -2.95
N ASP A 52 14.08 -3.07 -4.22
CA ASP A 52 14.10 -1.72 -4.78
C ASP A 52 12.65 -1.27 -5.05
N LEU A 53 12.14 -0.35 -4.24
CA LEU A 53 10.76 0.13 -4.35
C LEU A 53 10.55 1.05 -5.55
N GLU A 54 11.60 1.66 -6.12
CA GLU A 54 11.48 2.39 -7.38
C GLU A 54 11.18 1.43 -8.55
N LYS A 55 11.69 0.19 -8.49
CA LYS A 55 11.30 -0.84 -9.46
C LYS A 55 9.87 -1.35 -9.25
N VAL A 56 9.37 -1.33 -8.02
CA VAL A 56 7.99 -1.73 -7.71
C VAL A 56 7.00 -0.63 -8.08
N PHE A 57 7.34 0.63 -7.80
CA PHE A 57 6.50 1.81 -7.98
C PHE A 57 7.25 2.86 -8.81
N PRO A 58 7.47 2.61 -10.12
CA PRO A 58 8.27 3.49 -10.96
C PRO A 58 7.69 4.91 -11.00
N GLY A 59 8.53 5.91 -10.79
CA GLY A 59 8.10 7.30 -10.74
C GLY A 59 7.14 7.60 -9.58
N HIS A 60 7.22 6.81 -8.50
CA HIS A 60 6.46 7.02 -7.28
C HIS A 60 4.94 6.96 -7.47
N LEU A 61 4.47 6.13 -8.41
CA LEU A 61 3.05 6.03 -8.76
C LEU A 61 2.20 5.48 -7.60
N ILE A 62 1.12 6.20 -7.30
CA ILE A 62 0.07 5.72 -6.40
C ILE A 62 -0.87 4.79 -7.16
N LEU A 63 -0.95 3.55 -6.73
CA LEU A 63 -1.83 2.52 -7.32
C LEU A 63 -3.22 2.57 -6.68
N HIS A 64 -4.26 2.61 -7.50
CA HIS A 64 -5.66 2.51 -7.07
C HIS A 64 -6.57 1.98 -8.17
N ARG A 65 -7.80 1.58 -7.80
CA ARG A 65 -8.81 1.04 -8.73
C ARG A 65 -9.88 2.05 -9.16
N VAL A 66 -9.83 3.28 -8.66
CA VAL A 66 -10.77 4.34 -9.05
C VAL A 66 -10.51 4.75 -10.50
N PRO A 67 -11.50 4.69 -11.42
CA PRO A 67 -11.37 5.22 -12.77
C PRO A 67 -11.02 6.71 -12.74
N LYS A 68 -10.22 7.19 -13.69
CA LYS A 68 -9.74 8.59 -13.70
C LYS A 68 -10.89 9.59 -13.70
N GLU A 69 -11.95 9.28 -14.43
CA GLU A 69 -13.16 10.10 -14.58
C GLU A 69 -14.00 10.15 -13.30
N GLU A 70 -13.77 9.22 -12.37
CA GLU A 70 -14.44 9.17 -11.06
C GLU A 70 -13.61 9.79 -9.95
N VAL A 71 -12.34 10.13 -10.18
CA VAL A 71 -11.51 10.81 -9.18
C VAL A 71 -12.01 12.25 -8.99
N PHE A 72 -12.10 12.69 -7.74
CA PHE A 72 -12.46 14.07 -7.45
C PHE A 72 -11.29 15.00 -7.76
N GLU A 73 -11.42 15.77 -8.84
CA GLU A 73 -10.35 16.62 -9.40
C GLU A 73 -9.75 17.59 -8.39
N TYR A 74 -10.58 18.32 -7.62
CA TYR A 74 -10.06 19.24 -6.60
C TYR A 74 -9.20 18.53 -5.55
N TRP A 75 -9.59 17.33 -5.12
CA TRP A 75 -8.77 16.53 -4.22
C TRP A 75 -7.46 16.10 -4.89
N ALA A 76 -7.53 15.60 -6.12
CA ALA A 76 -6.37 15.16 -6.87
C ALA A 76 -5.37 16.29 -7.14
N GLU A 77 -5.82 17.53 -7.29
CA GLU A 77 -4.94 18.67 -7.53
C GLU A 77 -4.42 19.32 -6.24
N LYS A 78 -5.30 19.51 -5.25
CA LYS A 78 -5.03 20.44 -4.13
C LYS A 78 -4.75 19.76 -2.80
N LYS A 79 -5.02 18.46 -2.68
CA LYS A 79 -4.82 17.73 -1.43
C LYS A 79 -3.56 16.89 -1.50
N ARG A 80 -2.93 16.70 -0.35
CA ARG A 80 -1.82 15.76 -0.16
C ARG A 80 -2.38 14.34 -0.30
N LYS A 81 -1.68 13.49 -1.04
CA LYS A 81 -2.09 12.10 -1.30
C LYS A 81 -1.30 11.21 -0.36
N ILE A 82 -1.97 10.39 0.41
CA ILE A 82 -1.34 9.48 1.37
C ILE A 82 -1.41 8.07 0.77
N ALA A 83 -0.26 7.42 0.69
CA ALA A 83 -0.16 6.00 0.37
C ALA A 83 0.54 5.28 1.53
N GLU A 84 0.08 4.06 1.79
CA GLU A 84 0.68 3.10 2.70
C GLU A 84 1.29 2.00 1.86
N ILE A 85 2.56 1.70 2.10
CA ILE A 85 3.25 0.57 1.50
C ILE A 85 3.36 -0.50 2.58
N LEU A 86 2.86 -1.69 2.25
CA LEU A 86 2.66 -2.78 3.20
C LEU A 86 3.45 -3.99 2.70
N LEU A 87 4.29 -4.57 3.56
CA LEU A 87 5.13 -5.70 3.21
C LEU A 87 4.75 -6.93 4.02
N GLU A 88 4.45 -8.02 3.34
CA GLU A 88 4.15 -9.33 3.93
C GLU A 88 5.26 -10.30 3.54
N VAL A 89 5.88 -10.91 4.55
CA VAL A 89 6.72 -12.10 4.37
C VAL A 89 5.90 -13.31 4.80
N ASN A 90 5.61 -14.20 3.87
CA ASN A 90 4.84 -15.42 4.10
C ASN A 90 5.62 -16.64 3.60
N ASP A 91 6.28 -17.35 4.52
CA ASP A 91 7.21 -18.45 4.23
C ASP A 91 8.31 -18.03 3.25
N ARG A 92 8.20 -18.41 1.97
CA ARG A 92 9.17 -18.06 0.93
C ARG A 92 8.68 -16.96 -0.01
N THR A 93 7.47 -16.47 0.19
CA THR A 93 6.86 -15.45 -0.65
C THR A 93 6.91 -14.10 0.04
N ILE A 94 7.39 -13.09 -0.67
CA ILE A 94 7.26 -11.70 -0.26
C ILE A 94 6.21 -11.04 -1.13
N ASN A 95 5.25 -10.36 -0.50
CA ASN A 95 4.23 -9.56 -1.16
C ASN A 95 4.40 -8.10 -0.74
N VAL A 96 4.39 -7.20 -1.71
CA VAL A 96 4.38 -5.76 -1.50
C VAL A 96 3.04 -5.24 -1.98
N TYR A 97 2.34 -4.54 -1.09
CA TYR A 97 1.04 -3.95 -1.32
C TYR A 97 1.09 -2.44 -1.20
N MET A 98 0.11 -1.79 -1.82
CA MET A 98 -0.18 -0.38 -1.61
C MET A 98 -1.65 -0.20 -1.22
N ARG A 99 -1.89 0.68 -0.25
CA ARG A 99 -3.22 1.21 0.08
C ARG A 99 -3.16 2.73 -0.02
N ALA A 100 -4.12 3.35 -0.69
CA ALA A 100 -4.17 4.81 -0.81
C ALA A 100 -5.60 5.30 -0.70
N TRP A 101 -5.83 6.35 0.09
CA TRP A 101 -7.14 6.96 0.21
C TRP A 101 -7.43 7.84 -1.01
N ILE A 102 -8.39 7.43 -1.85
CA ILE A 102 -8.81 8.12 -3.06
C ILE A 102 -10.22 8.65 -2.88
N LEU A 103 -10.39 9.96 -3.02
CA LEU A 103 -11.71 10.60 -2.98
C LEU A 103 -12.34 10.59 -4.38
N THR A 104 -13.56 10.08 -4.48
CA THR A 104 -14.30 10.01 -5.74
C THR A 104 -15.21 11.24 -5.92
N ASN A 105 -15.65 11.51 -7.14
CA ASN A 105 -16.60 12.58 -7.42
C ASN A 105 -18.05 12.25 -7.00
N ARG A 106 -18.33 11.00 -6.61
CA ARG A 106 -19.64 10.50 -6.18
C ARG A 106 -19.98 11.00 -4.78
N LEU A 107 -21.23 11.44 -4.59
CA LEU A 107 -21.74 11.81 -3.28
C LEU A 107 -22.03 10.57 -2.43
N GLN A 108 -21.66 10.62 -1.16
CA GLN A 108 -22.00 9.60 -0.17
C GLN A 108 -23.46 9.71 0.26
N SER A 109 -23.98 10.94 0.33
CA SER A 109 -25.39 11.24 0.58
C SER A 109 -25.85 12.34 -0.37
N PRO A 110 -27.06 12.28 -0.94
CA PRO A 110 -27.61 13.37 -1.73
C PRO A 110 -27.84 14.66 -0.92
N ASP A 111 -27.97 14.55 0.41
CA ASP A 111 -28.31 15.68 1.29
C ASP A 111 -27.09 16.51 1.74
N ASP A 112 -25.87 15.99 1.56
CA ASP A 112 -24.63 16.71 1.88
C ASP A 112 -23.66 16.67 0.71
N PRO A 113 -23.53 17.77 -0.06
CA PRO A 113 -22.64 17.81 -1.22
C PRO A 113 -21.15 17.75 -0.85
N ASN A 114 -20.80 17.89 0.43
CA ASN A 114 -19.42 17.79 0.92
C ASN A 114 -19.01 16.35 1.24
N LEU A 115 -19.97 15.46 1.49
CA LEU A 115 -19.68 14.06 1.77
C LEU A 115 -19.58 13.29 0.44
N LYS A 116 -18.35 12.89 0.12
CA LYS A 116 -18.04 12.12 -1.08
C LYS A 116 -17.59 10.72 -0.72
N VAL A 117 -17.89 9.76 -1.57
CA VAL A 117 -17.42 8.38 -1.40
C VAL A 117 -15.91 8.36 -1.58
N SER A 118 -15.21 7.70 -0.66
CA SER A 118 -13.79 7.39 -0.81
C SER A 118 -13.56 5.90 -0.96
N ARG A 119 -12.42 5.53 -1.55
CA ARG A 119 -11.93 4.16 -1.66
C ARG A 119 -10.49 4.08 -1.18
N ASP A 120 -10.14 2.95 -0.59
CA ASP A 120 -8.82 2.65 -0.05
C ASP A 120 -8.45 1.18 -0.31
N ASP A 121 -8.69 0.71 -1.53
CA ASP A 121 -8.41 -0.68 -1.91
C ASP A 121 -6.95 -1.06 -1.63
N LEU A 122 -6.73 -2.25 -1.05
CA LEU A 122 -5.40 -2.86 -0.94
C LEU A 122 -5.02 -3.50 -2.28
N ILE A 123 -3.94 -3.01 -2.90
CA ILE A 123 -3.45 -3.45 -4.20
C ILE A 123 -2.16 -4.25 -4.02
N LEU A 124 -2.12 -5.49 -4.50
CA LEU A 124 -0.86 -6.24 -4.64
C LEU A 124 -0.06 -5.63 -5.78
N ALA A 125 1.04 -4.95 -5.45
CA ALA A 125 1.89 -4.29 -6.42
C ALA A 125 2.98 -5.22 -6.95
N TRP A 126 3.51 -6.09 -6.08
CA TRP A 126 4.59 -6.99 -6.44
C TRP A 126 4.56 -8.25 -5.56
N THR A 127 4.96 -9.37 -6.15
CA THR A 127 5.10 -10.65 -5.46
C THR A 127 6.27 -11.42 -6.01
N LYS A 128 7.01 -12.11 -5.14
CA LYS A 128 8.05 -13.06 -5.54
C LYS A 128 8.22 -14.15 -4.51
N THR A 129 8.49 -15.36 -5.00
CA THR A 129 8.82 -16.52 -4.18
C THR A 129 10.30 -16.88 -4.34
N TYR A 130 10.96 -17.26 -3.25
CA TYR A 130 12.38 -17.56 -3.14
C TYR A 130 12.67 -19.03 -2.80
#